data_AF-A0A6C0HA63-F1
#
_entry.id   AF-A0A6C0HA63-F1
#
_cell.length_a   1.000
_cell.length_b   1.000
_cell.length_c   1.000
_cell.angle_alpha   90.00
_cell.angle_beta   90.00
_cell.angle_gamma   90.00
#
_symmetry.space_group_name_H-M   'P 1'
#
loop_
_entity.id
_entity.type
_entity.pdbx_description
1 polymer ?
#
loop_
_entity_poly.entity_id
_entity_poly.type
_entity_poly.pdbx_seq_one_letter_code
_entity_poly.pdbx_strand_id
1 'polypeptide(L)'
;MLLLTKLLHFVMLISYKYNIDESHSLGHSLEVLNYANNIYESELPQNPQLKLDERAIYVSAIIHDMCDKKYVSQEEGLLNIQNFLKEKMTFSEIKTVKNIISTMSYSHVKSNGFPDLGEKQLAYNIVREADLLTAYDFNRCMLYKLYRSPTGTIDDVFEDAHDLFNVRILKYGDNGLFTTDYAKKEAFNLHGQSLVQINNWKKILKKPHI
;
A
#
# COMPACT_ATOMS: atom_id res chain seq x y z
N MET A 1 -2.46 -14.34 -17.05
CA MET A 1 -1.58 -15.22 -16.23
C MET A 1 -0.09 -14.88 -16.35
N LEU A 2 0.53 -14.84 -17.53
CA LEU A 2 2.00 -14.66 -17.66
C LEU A 2 2.54 -13.35 -17.05
N LEU A 3 1.82 -12.23 -17.19
CA LEU A 3 2.27 -10.94 -16.67
C LEU A 3 2.20 -10.87 -15.14
N LEU A 4 1.12 -11.37 -14.54
CA LEU A 4 0.95 -11.42 -13.08
C LEU A 4 2.11 -12.18 -12.42
N THR A 5 2.41 -13.40 -12.87
CA THR A 5 3.53 -14.18 -12.34
C THR A 5 4.86 -13.45 -12.48
N LYS A 6 5.10 -12.78 -13.62
CA LYS A 6 6.31 -11.97 -13.82
C LYS A 6 6.39 -10.78 -12.87
N LEU A 7 5.27 -10.13 -12.55
CA LEU A 7 5.21 -9.02 -11.59
C LEU A 7 5.54 -9.50 -10.17
N LEU A 8 4.95 -10.63 -9.75
CA LEU A 8 5.22 -11.20 -8.43
C LEU A 8 6.68 -11.62 -8.29
N HIS A 9 7.26 -12.27 -9.32
CA HIS A 9 8.70 -12.56 -9.34
C HIS A 9 9.56 -11.29 -9.32
N PHE A 10 9.14 -10.23 -10.02
CA PHE A 10 9.83 -8.95 -9.96
C PHE A 10 9.82 -8.37 -8.54
N VAL A 11 8.68 -8.39 -7.85
CA VAL A 11 8.59 -7.96 -6.44
C VAL A 11 9.52 -8.77 -5.55
N MET A 12 9.54 -10.10 -5.70
CA MET A 12 10.46 -10.97 -4.94
C MET A 12 11.93 -10.60 -5.19
N LEU A 13 12.32 -10.41 -6.45
CA LEU A 13 13.69 -10.07 -6.82
C LEU A 13 14.13 -8.70 -6.29
N ILE A 14 13.26 -7.69 -6.38
CA ILE A 14 13.54 -6.34 -5.88
C ILE A 14 13.58 -6.34 -4.35
N SER A 15 12.64 -7.03 -3.71
CA SER A 15 12.62 -7.17 -2.25
C SER A 15 13.91 -7.80 -1.74
N TYR A 16 14.37 -8.87 -2.39
CA TYR A 16 15.66 -9.49 -2.09
C TYR A 16 16.84 -8.53 -2.35
N LYS A 17 16.87 -7.86 -3.50
CA LYS A 17 17.96 -6.95 -3.89
C LYS A 17 18.16 -5.80 -2.89
N TYR A 18 17.07 -5.22 -2.39
CA TYR A 18 17.12 -4.03 -1.51
C TYR A 18 16.83 -4.34 -0.03
N ASN A 19 16.75 -5.63 0.34
CA ASN A 19 16.38 -6.06 1.69
C ASN A 19 15.08 -5.39 2.18
N ILE A 20 14.06 -5.37 1.32
CA ILE A 20 12.72 -4.90 1.70
C ILE A 20 12.15 -5.93 2.69
N ASP A 21 11.80 -5.44 3.88
CA ASP A 21 11.27 -6.31 4.94
C ASP A 21 9.84 -6.79 4.65
N GLU A 22 9.40 -7.78 5.42
CA GLU A 22 8.12 -8.47 5.22
C GLU A 22 6.89 -7.54 5.26
N SER A 23 7.00 -6.37 5.89
CA SER A 23 5.89 -5.42 5.94
C SER A 23 5.62 -4.68 4.63
N HIS A 24 6.55 -4.71 3.66
CA HIS A 24 6.43 -4.05 2.35
C HIS A 24 6.82 -4.98 1.17
N SER A 25 6.96 -6.28 1.42
CA SER A 25 7.37 -7.27 0.40
C SER A 25 6.15 -7.91 -0.30
N LEU A 26 6.33 -9.09 -0.88
CA LEU A 26 5.33 -9.80 -1.69
C LEU A 26 3.95 -9.93 -1.01
N GLY A 27 3.91 -10.18 0.31
CA GLY A 27 2.66 -10.31 1.06
C GLY A 27 1.81 -9.04 0.97
N HIS A 28 2.41 -7.89 1.26
CA HIS A 28 1.76 -6.58 1.15
C HIS A 28 1.29 -6.30 -0.29
N SER A 29 2.13 -6.56 -1.30
CA SER A 29 1.72 -6.41 -2.72
C SER A 29 0.47 -7.22 -3.07
N LEU A 30 0.29 -8.42 -2.51
CA LEU A 30 -0.89 -9.26 -2.74
C LEU A 30 -2.12 -8.72 -2.02
N GLU A 31 -1.98 -8.20 -0.80
CA GLU A 31 -3.07 -7.55 -0.07
C GLU A 31 -3.57 -6.31 -0.80
N VAL A 32 -2.65 -5.45 -1.25
CA VAL A 32 -2.99 -4.24 -2.03
C VAL A 32 -3.67 -4.63 -3.34
N LEU A 33 -3.20 -5.68 -4.03
CA LEU A 33 -3.85 -6.18 -5.24
C LEU A 33 -5.30 -6.62 -4.97
N ASN A 34 -5.56 -7.32 -3.85
CA ASN A 34 -6.91 -7.77 -3.50
C ASN A 34 -7.85 -6.59 -3.23
N TYR A 35 -7.42 -5.60 -2.44
CA TYR A 35 -8.24 -4.41 -2.22
C TYR A 35 -8.43 -3.60 -3.51
N ALA A 36 -7.38 -3.46 -4.33
CA ALA A 36 -7.49 -2.76 -5.61
C ALA A 36 -8.50 -3.44 -6.54
N ASN A 37 -8.52 -4.77 -6.59
CA ASN A 37 -9.53 -5.55 -7.31
C ASN A 37 -10.93 -5.28 -6.77
N ASN A 38 -11.13 -5.33 -5.46
CA ASN A 38 -12.46 -5.14 -4.88
C ASN A 38 -13.00 -3.72 -5.11
N ILE A 39 -12.14 -2.70 -4.99
CA ILE A 39 -12.52 -1.32 -5.30
C ILE A 39 -12.82 -1.20 -6.80
N TYR A 40 -11.94 -1.71 -7.68
CA TYR A 40 -12.15 -1.70 -9.13
C TYR A 40 -13.49 -2.31 -9.54
N GLU A 41 -13.81 -3.52 -9.06
CA GLU A 41 -15.06 -4.20 -9.36
C GLU A 41 -16.28 -3.44 -8.84
N SER A 42 -16.15 -2.74 -7.71
CA SER A 42 -17.22 -1.93 -7.16
C SER A 42 -17.47 -0.64 -7.95
N GLU A 43 -16.43 -0.05 -8.54
CA GLU A 43 -16.49 1.22 -9.27
C GLU A 43 -16.80 1.04 -10.76
N LEU A 44 -16.49 -0.13 -11.32
CA LEU A 44 -16.60 -0.43 -12.75
C LEU A 44 -18.03 -0.24 -13.33
N PRO A 45 -19.13 -0.62 -12.66
CA PRO A 45 -20.47 -0.44 -13.21
C PRO A 45 -20.84 1.04 -13.41
N GLN A 46 -20.37 1.93 -12.53
CA GLN A 46 -20.60 3.37 -12.62
C GLN A 46 -19.56 4.08 -13.50
N ASN A 47 -18.39 3.47 -13.67
CA ASN A 47 -17.27 4.02 -14.43
C ASN A 47 -16.74 3.04 -15.49
N PRO A 48 -17.49 2.71 -16.56
CA PRO A 48 -17.06 1.71 -17.56
C PRO A 48 -15.73 2.01 -18.26
N GLN A 49 -15.35 3.29 -18.35
CA GLN A 49 -14.07 3.76 -18.87
C GLN A 49 -12.86 3.23 -18.09
N LEU A 50 -13.06 2.81 -16.84
CA LEU A 50 -12.02 2.25 -15.97
C LEU A 50 -11.37 0.99 -16.56
N LYS A 51 -12.06 0.28 -17.46
CA LYS A 51 -11.50 -0.87 -18.21
C LYS A 51 -10.24 -0.50 -18.99
N LEU A 52 -10.11 0.76 -19.43
CA LEU A 52 -8.92 1.24 -20.14
C LEU A 52 -7.69 1.31 -19.22
N ASP A 53 -7.89 1.40 -17.90
CA ASP A 53 -6.86 1.56 -16.89
C ASP A 53 -6.63 0.33 -16.01
N GLU A 54 -7.44 -0.73 -16.18
CA GLU A 54 -7.37 -1.98 -15.40
C GLU A 54 -5.94 -2.52 -15.26
N ARG A 55 -5.20 -2.59 -16.37
CA ARG A 55 -3.81 -3.06 -16.36
C ARG A 55 -2.89 -2.15 -15.56
N ALA A 56 -3.06 -0.84 -15.68
CA ALA A 56 -2.25 0.13 -14.93
C ALA A 56 -2.57 0.07 -13.43
N ILE A 57 -3.84 -0.14 -13.06
CA ILE A 57 -4.27 -0.31 -11.67
C ILE A 57 -3.60 -1.53 -11.04
N TYR A 58 -3.76 -2.71 -11.63
CA TYR A 58 -3.21 -3.94 -11.05
C TYR A 58 -1.68 -3.96 -11.04
N VAL A 59 -1.05 -3.45 -12.09
CA VAL A 59 0.43 -3.35 -12.12
C VAL A 59 0.91 -2.40 -11.03
N SER A 60 0.30 -1.23 -10.87
CA SER A 60 0.67 -0.26 -9.83
C SER A 60 0.46 -0.83 -8.44
N ALA A 61 -0.68 -1.48 -8.18
CA ALA A 61 -0.98 -2.14 -6.91
C ALA A 61 0.12 -3.13 -6.51
N ILE A 62 0.59 -3.96 -7.46
CA ILE A 62 1.61 -4.97 -7.16
C ILE A 62 2.99 -4.34 -6.89
N ILE A 63 3.39 -3.31 -7.65
CA ILE A 63 4.79 -2.85 -7.66
C ILE A 63 5.03 -1.51 -6.96
N HIS A 64 4.02 -0.85 -6.40
CA HIS A 64 4.14 0.52 -5.87
C HIS A 64 5.30 0.68 -4.88
N ASP A 65 5.48 -0.26 -3.96
CA ASP A 65 6.53 -0.22 -2.94
C ASP A 65 7.94 -0.55 -3.45
N MET A 66 8.06 -1.01 -4.70
CA MET A 66 9.37 -1.30 -5.33
C MET A 66 10.15 -0.03 -5.67
N CYS A 67 9.59 1.15 -5.36
CA CYS A 67 10.25 2.46 -5.44
C CYS A 67 10.13 3.28 -4.15
N ASP A 68 9.82 2.65 -3.01
CA ASP A 68 9.72 3.34 -1.72
C ASP A 68 11.10 3.84 -1.23
N LYS A 69 11.15 5.14 -0.92
CA LYS A 69 12.33 5.87 -0.39
C LYS A 69 12.89 5.27 0.90
N LYS A 70 12.11 4.45 1.62
CA LYS A 70 12.56 3.70 2.81
C LYS A 70 13.64 2.65 2.50
N TYR A 71 13.75 2.18 1.26
CA TYR A 71 14.64 1.09 0.86
C TYR A 71 15.51 1.42 -0.35
N VAL A 72 14.99 2.18 -1.32
CA VAL A 72 15.68 2.50 -2.57
C VAL A 72 15.42 3.96 -2.95
N SER A 73 16.34 4.58 -3.68
CA SER A 73 16.05 5.91 -4.24
C SER A 73 14.87 5.81 -5.22
N GLN A 74 13.97 6.80 -5.18
CA GLN A 74 12.78 6.79 -6.04
C GLN A 74 13.15 6.74 -7.53
N GLU A 75 14.22 7.42 -7.93
CA GLU A 75 14.72 7.42 -9.31
C GLU A 75 15.18 6.02 -9.75
N GLU A 76 15.99 5.35 -8.93
CA GLU A 76 16.47 3.99 -9.22
C GLU A 76 15.31 2.98 -9.24
N GLY A 77 14.40 3.04 -8.27
CA GLY A 77 13.21 2.18 -8.24
C GLY A 77 12.34 2.35 -9.48
N LEU A 78 12.05 3.60 -9.87
CA LEU A 78 11.28 3.90 -11.08
C LEU A 78 11.99 3.45 -12.36
N LEU A 79 13.32 3.55 -12.42
CA LEU A 79 14.09 3.06 -13.56
C LEU A 79 14.01 1.53 -13.67
N ASN A 80 14.14 0.80 -12.57
CA ASN A 80 14.00 -0.66 -12.54
C ASN A 80 12.60 -1.10 -13.03
N ILE A 81 11.56 -0.43 -12.51
CA ILE A 81 10.17 -0.67 -12.92
C ILE A 81 9.98 -0.37 -14.41
N GLN A 82 10.46 0.77 -14.90
CA GLN A 82 10.34 1.14 -16.30
C GLN A 82 11.02 0.12 -17.22
N ASN A 83 12.24 -0.30 -16.88
CA ASN A 83 12.97 -1.31 -17.65
C ASN A 83 12.23 -2.65 -17.65
N PHE A 84 11.67 -3.05 -16.50
CA PHE A 84 10.88 -4.27 -16.42
C PHE A 84 9.60 -4.19 -17.26
N LEU A 85 8.89 -3.06 -17.29
CA LEU A 85 7.60 -2.93 -17.97
C LEU A 85 7.69 -2.62 -19.48
N LYS A 86 8.81 -2.08 -19.97
CA LYS A 86 8.98 -1.55 -21.33
C LYS A 86 8.49 -2.46 -22.47
N GLU A 87 8.67 -3.78 -22.33
CA GLU A 87 8.27 -4.77 -23.35
C GLU A 87 6.94 -5.46 -23.05
N LYS A 88 6.27 -5.08 -21.96
CA LYS A 88 5.08 -5.75 -21.43
C LYS A 88 3.84 -4.86 -21.47
N MET A 89 4.02 -3.55 -21.54
CA MET A 89 2.97 -2.54 -21.50
C MET A 89 3.25 -1.43 -22.51
N THR A 90 2.20 -0.76 -22.95
CA THR A 90 2.30 0.41 -23.81
C THR A 90 2.91 1.59 -23.06
N PHE A 91 3.44 2.57 -23.81
CA PHE A 91 3.99 3.79 -23.22
C PHE A 91 2.98 4.54 -22.34
N SER A 92 1.71 4.61 -22.77
CA SER A 92 0.64 5.27 -22.02
C SER A 92 0.34 4.58 -20.69
N GLU A 93 0.27 3.25 -20.69
CA GLU A 93 0.08 2.46 -19.47
C GLU A 93 1.25 2.63 -18.50
N ILE A 94 2.50 2.56 -19.00
CA ILE A 94 3.71 2.76 -18.17
C ILE A 94 3.74 4.18 -17.59
N LYS A 95 3.37 5.20 -18.36
CA LYS A 95 3.27 6.58 -17.88
C LYS A 95 2.26 6.69 -16.74
N THR A 96 1.09 6.05 -16.89
CA THR A 96 0.05 6.02 -15.86
C THR A 96 0.54 5.33 -14.59
N VAL A 97 1.17 4.15 -14.72
CA VAL A 97 1.78 3.42 -13.59
C VAL A 97 2.80 4.30 -12.86
N LYS A 98 3.73 4.94 -13.58
CA LYS A 98 4.75 5.82 -12.99
C LYS A 98 4.11 6.99 -12.24
N ASN A 99 3.09 7.61 -12.81
CA ASN A 99 2.40 8.72 -12.16
C ASN A 99 1.73 8.27 -10.85
N ILE A 100 1.07 7.10 -10.85
CA ILE A 100 0.42 6.56 -9.66
C ILE A 100 1.46 6.29 -8.56
N ILE A 101 2.44 5.42 -8.84
CA ILE A 101 3.37 4.94 -7.80
C ILE A 101 4.29 6.04 -7.27
N SER A 102 4.57 7.08 -8.06
CA SER A 102 5.43 8.19 -7.62
C SER A 102 4.71 9.20 -6.71
N THR A 103 3.38 9.24 -6.72
CA THR A 103 2.58 10.27 -6.03
C THR A 103 1.53 9.72 -5.05
N MET A 104 1.34 8.39 -4.96
CA MET A 104 0.31 7.78 -4.12
C MET A 104 0.65 7.74 -2.62
N SER A 105 1.93 7.72 -2.26
CA SER A 105 2.34 7.53 -0.85
C SER A 105 1.73 8.61 0.07
N TYR A 106 1.37 8.22 1.28
CA TYR A 106 0.83 9.14 2.29
C TYR A 106 1.71 10.37 2.51
N SER A 107 3.03 10.17 2.65
CA SER A 107 3.97 11.26 2.90
C SER A 107 4.02 12.26 1.74
N HIS A 108 3.88 11.77 0.50
CA HIS A 108 3.78 12.63 -0.67
C HIS A 108 2.51 13.47 -0.64
N VAL A 109 1.34 12.84 -0.43
CA VAL A 109 0.04 13.55 -0.40
C VAL A 109 -0.03 14.53 0.77
N LYS A 110 0.51 14.18 1.94
CA LYS A 110 0.56 15.08 3.09
C LYS A 110 1.39 16.34 2.80
N SER A 111 2.43 16.23 1.99
CA SER A 111 3.35 17.34 1.70
C SER A 111 2.93 18.17 0.49
N ASN A 112 2.31 17.54 -0.52
CA ASN A 112 2.04 18.17 -1.82
C ASN A 112 0.55 18.27 -2.16
N GLY A 113 -0.34 17.70 -1.34
CA GLY A 113 -1.74 17.49 -1.68
C GLY A 113 -1.94 16.30 -2.63
N PHE A 114 -3.19 16.08 -3.04
CA PHE A 114 -3.51 15.09 -4.05
C PHE A 114 -3.00 15.54 -5.43
N PRO A 115 -2.39 14.66 -6.23
CA PRO A 115 -2.07 14.98 -7.60
C PRO A 115 -3.36 15.12 -8.41
N ASP A 116 -3.33 15.96 -9.43
CA ASP A 116 -4.35 15.98 -10.48
C ASP A 116 -3.87 15.11 -11.64
N LEU A 117 -4.51 13.94 -11.81
CA LEU A 117 -4.22 13.00 -12.88
C LEU A 117 -5.33 12.96 -13.95
N GLY A 118 -6.27 13.91 -13.94
CA GLY A 118 -7.36 14.02 -14.90
C GLY A 118 -8.17 12.73 -15.01
N GLU A 119 -8.31 12.20 -16.23
CA GLU A 119 -9.04 10.95 -16.49
C GLU A 119 -8.49 9.73 -15.72
N LYS A 120 -7.24 9.78 -15.26
CA LYS A 120 -6.59 8.71 -14.50
C LYS A 120 -6.77 8.84 -12.99
N GLN A 121 -7.53 9.84 -12.52
CA GLN A 121 -7.73 10.08 -11.09
C GLN A 121 -8.38 8.90 -10.37
N LEU A 122 -9.39 8.27 -10.97
CA LEU A 122 -10.06 7.13 -10.35
C LEU A 122 -9.12 5.91 -10.25
N ALA A 123 -8.33 5.64 -11.28
CA ALA A 123 -7.30 4.59 -11.25
C ALA A 123 -6.27 4.83 -10.14
N TYR A 124 -5.85 6.08 -9.95
CA TYR A 124 -4.98 6.49 -8.85
C TYR A 124 -5.64 6.27 -7.48
N ASN A 125 -6.88 6.72 -7.32
CA ASN A 125 -7.63 6.58 -6.06
C ASN A 125 -7.78 5.11 -5.69
N ILE A 126 -8.10 4.23 -6.63
CA ILE A 126 -8.20 2.78 -6.40
C ILE A 126 -6.92 2.21 -5.80
N VAL A 127 -5.78 2.45 -6.44
CA VAL A 127 -4.50 1.89 -6.00
C VAL A 127 -4.08 2.46 -4.65
N ARG A 128 -4.26 3.77 -4.47
CA ARG A 128 -3.92 4.46 -3.23
C ARG A 128 -4.80 4.02 -2.06
N GLU A 129 -6.10 3.95 -2.27
CA GLU A 129 -7.05 3.54 -1.24
C GLU A 129 -6.82 2.08 -0.87
N ALA A 130 -6.52 1.21 -1.83
CA ALA A 130 -6.10 -0.15 -1.56
C ALA A 130 -4.88 -0.21 -0.62
N ASP A 131 -3.81 0.53 -0.93
CA ASP A 131 -2.63 0.62 -0.06
C ASP A 131 -3.00 1.12 1.36
N LEU A 132 -3.79 2.20 1.46
CA LEU A 132 -4.23 2.72 2.75
C LEU A 132 -5.09 1.75 3.57
N LEU A 133 -5.95 0.95 2.93
CA LEU A 133 -6.77 -0.06 3.62
C LEU A 133 -5.88 -1.10 4.28
N THR A 134 -4.83 -1.56 3.59
CA THR A 134 -3.92 -2.55 4.17
C THR A 134 -3.18 -2.02 5.42
N ALA A 135 -2.97 -0.69 5.51
CA ALA A 135 -2.26 -0.08 6.64
C ALA A 135 -3.02 -0.15 7.98
N TYR A 136 -4.29 -0.59 7.98
CA TYR A 136 -5.03 -0.90 9.20
C TYR A 136 -4.58 -2.20 9.88
N ASP A 137 -3.73 -3.03 9.25
CA ASP A 137 -3.13 -4.17 9.92
C ASP A 137 -2.09 -3.73 10.97
N PHE A 138 -2.47 -3.85 12.25
CA PHE A 138 -1.61 -3.49 13.37
C PHE A 138 -0.37 -4.39 13.45
N ASN A 139 -0.49 -5.68 13.12
CA ASN A 139 0.64 -6.59 13.16
C ASN A 139 1.70 -6.22 12.12
N ARG A 140 1.29 -5.78 10.93
CA ARG A 140 2.23 -5.30 9.92
C ARG A 140 3.00 -4.06 10.38
N CYS A 141 2.35 -3.17 11.12
CA CYS A 141 3.02 -2.00 11.71
C CYS A 141 4.02 -2.42 12.79
N MET A 142 3.65 -3.36 13.67
CA MET A 142 4.57 -3.97 14.65
C MET A 142 5.79 -4.58 13.94
N LEU A 143 5.56 -5.35 12.87
CA LEU A 143 6.59 -6.01 12.09
C LEU A 143 7.59 -5.00 11.51
N TYR A 144 7.08 -3.95 10.85
CA TYR A 144 7.93 -2.87 10.33
C TYR A 144 8.81 -2.26 11.42
N LYS A 145 8.21 -1.94 12.57
CA LYS A 145 8.93 -1.33 13.71
C LYS A 145 9.98 -2.28 14.27
N LEU A 146 9.69 -3.58 14.37
CA LEU A 146 10.63 -4.60 14.83
C LEU A 146 11.85 -4.69 13.90
N TYR A 147 11.65 -4.69 12.58
CA TYR A 147 12.75 -4.68 11.59
C TYR A 147 13.60 -3.40 11.66
N ARG A 148 13.02 -2.26 12.05
CA ARG A 148 13.73 -0.97 12.16
C ARG A 148 14.38 -0.74 13.52
N SER A 149 13.99 -1.50 14.54
CA SER A 149 14.47 -1.37 15.92
C SER A 149 15.04 -2.70 16.41
N PRO A 150 16.18 -3.19 15.88
CA PRO A 150 16.74 -4.51 16.21
C PRO A 150 17.13 -4.68 17.68
N THR A 151 17.27 -3.58 18.43
CA THR A 151 17.57 -3.57 19.87
C THR A 151 16.37 -3.12 20.72
N GLY A 152 15.24 -2.80 20.10
CA GLY A 152 14.04 -2.34 20.80
C GLY A 152 13.32 -3.50 21.49
N THR A 153 12.71 -3.23 22.63
CA THR A 153 11.84 -4.23 23.28
C THR A 153 10.51 -4.34 22.55
N ILE A 154 9.78 -5.44 22.77
CA ILE A 154 8.45 -5.58 22.19
C ILE A 154 7.46 -4.52 22.72
N ASP A 155 7.65 -4.06 23.96
CA ASP A 155 6.89 -2.95 24.54
C ASP A 155 7.17 -1.63 23.80
N ASP A 156 8.45 -1.32 23.52
CA ASP A 156 8.82 -0.13 22.74
C ASP A 156 8.20 -0.19 21.34
N VAL A 157 8.30 -1.34 20.67
CA VAL A 157 7.72 -1.58 19.33
C VAL A 157 6.20 -1.40 19.37
N PHE A 158 5.55 -1.88 20.42
CA PHE A 158 4.11 -1.74 20.63
C PHE A 158 3.69 -0.29 20.79
N GLU A 159 4.33 0.46 21.69
CA GLU A 159 4.00 1.87 21.91
C GLU A 159 4.24 2.70 20.64
N ASP A 160 5.36 2.47 19.93
CA ASP A 160 5.66 3.12 18.66
C ASP A 160 4.61 2.85 17.57
N ALA A 161 4.14 1.60 17.46
CA ALA A 161 3.11 1.21 16.50
C ALA A 161 1.74 1.80 16.90
N HIS A 162 1.42 1.75 18.20
CA HIS A 162 0.19 2.28 18.76
C HIS A 162 0.09 3.80 18.55
N ASP A 163 1.18 4.54 18.78
CA ASP A 163 1.27 5.97 18.51
C ASP A 163 1.07 6.26 17.02
N LEU A 164 1.74 5.53 16.13
CA LEU A 164 1.55 5.69 14.68
C LEU A 164 0.08 5.45 14.28
N PHE A 165 -0.58 4.46 14.86
CA PHE A 165 -2.00 4.20 14.61
C PHE A 165 -2.88 5.38 15.03
N ASN A 166 -2.67 5.90 16.24
CA ASN A 166 -3.48 6.98 16.80
C ASN A 166 -3.31 8.30 16.05
N VAL A 167 -2.08 8.64 15.66
CA VAL A 167 -1.80 9.92 14.98
C VAL A 167 -2.06 9.89 13.49
N ARG A 168 -2.11 8.70 12.87
CA ARG A 168 -2.15 8.56 11.42
C ARG A 168 -3.21 7.58 10.93
N ILE A 169 -3.08 6.29 11.21
CA ILE A 169 -3.89 5.25 10.54
C ILE A 169 -5.37 5.40 10.88
N LEU A 170 -5.70 5.55 12.18
CA LEU A 170 -7.07 5.71 12.66
C LEU A 170 -7.69 7.05 12.22
N LYS A 171 -6.89 7.98 11.69
CA LYS A 171 -7.31 9.28 11.17
C LYS A 171 -7.53 9.31 9.67
N TYR A 172 -7.29 8.22 8.94
CA TYR A 172 -7.47 8.19 7.49
C TYR A 172 -8.90 8.51 7.04
N GLY A 173 -9.90 7.96 7.74
CA GLY A 173 -11.31 8.27 7.48
C GLY A 173 -11.64 9.74 7.75
N ASP A 174 -11.28 10.24 8.94
CA ASP A 174 -11.51 11.63 9.36
C ASP A 174 -10.83 12.65 8.43
N ASN A 175 -9.65 12.31 7.92
CA ASN A 175 -8.87 13.17 7.01
C ASN A 175 -9.34 13.09 5.55
N GLY A 176 -10.44 12.39 5.25
CA GLY A 176 -11.01 12.30 3.92
C GLY A 176 -10.10 11.62 2.90
N LEU A 177 -9.28 10.65 3.33
CA LEU A 177 -8.32 9.98 2.44
C LEU A 177 -8.92 8.87 1.56
N PHE A 178 -10.21 8.57 1.74
CA PHE A 178 -10.98 7.60 0.97
C PHE A 178 -12.08 8.30 0.18
N THR A 179 -12.07 8.13 -1.14
CA THR A 179 -13.02 8.74 -2.07
C THR A 179 -14.06 7.75 -2.57
N THR A 180 -13.68 6.48 -2.79
CA THR A 180 -14.61 5.43 -3.21
C THR A 180 -15.51 4.97 -2.07
N ASP A 181 -16.73 4.55 -2.40
CA ASP A 181 -17.68 4.11 -1.38
C ASP A 181 -17.29 2.76 -0.77
N TYR A 182 -16.69 1.87 -1.58
CA TYR A 182 -16.11 0.64 -1.08
C TYR A 182 -15.04 0.93 -0.01
N ALA A 183 -14.06 1.79 -0.31
CA ALA A 183 -12.96 2.02 0.61
C ALA A 183 -13.42 2.74 1.89
N LYS A 184 -14.39 3.65 1.83
CA LYS A 184 -14.98 4.26 3.03
C LYS A 184 -15.61 3.21 3.94
N LYS A 185 -16.42 2.32 3.38
CA LYS A 185 -17.09 1.24 4.12
C LYS A 185 -16.07 0.28 4.72
N GLU A 186 -15.08 -0.12 3.93
CA GLU A 186 -14.09 -1.09 4.35
C GLU A 186 -13.13 -0.52 5.41
N ALA A 187 -12.72 0.75 5.26
CA ALA A 187 -11.93 1.46 6.27
C ALA A 187 -12.65 1.52 7.62
N PHE A 188 -13.97 1.72 7.65
CA PHE A 188 -14.74 1.68 8.89
C PHE A 188 -14.68 0.31 9.57
N ASN A 189 -14.82 -0.77 8.80
CA ASN A 189 -14.71 -2.14 9.32
C ASN A 189 -13.31 -2.43 9.86
N LEU A 190 -12.28 -2.10 9.09
CA LEU A 190 -10.88 -2.32 9.44
C LEU A 190 -10.42 -1.47 10.62
N HIS A 191 -10.97 -0.26 10.79
CA HIS A 191 -10.77 0.55 11.98
C HIS A 191 -11.20 -0.22 13.23
N GLY A 192 -12.42 -0.76 13.26
CA GLY A 192 -12.90 -1.57 14.39
C GLY A 192 -12.04 -2.81 14.64
N GLN A 193 -11.64 -3.51 13.59
CA GLN A 193 -10.79 -4.70 13.70
C GLN A 193 -9.40 -4.37 14.25
N SER A 194 -8.79 -3.26 13.81
CA SER A 194 -7.46 -2.84 14.29
C SER A 194 -7.47 -2.49 15.78
N LEU A 195 -8.53 -1.86 16.29
CA LEU A 195 -8.71 -1.62 17.72
C LEU A 195 -8.79 -2.94 18.52
N VAL A 196 -9.46 -3.95 17.98
CA VAL A 196 -9.49 -5.29 18.60
C VAL A 196 -8.08 -5.90 18.61
N GLN A 197 -7.33 -5.81 17.51
CA GLN A 197 -5.95 -6.30 17.45
C GLN A 197 -5.04 -5.61 18.48
N ILE A 198 -5.08 -4.27 18.56
CA ILE A 198 -4.35 -3.47 19.55
C ILE A 198 -4.68 -3.94 20.98
N ASN A 199 -5.96 -4.13 21.28
CA ASN A 199 -6.38 -4.58 22.61
C ASN A 199 -5.92 -6.00 22.93
N ASN A 200 -5.84 -6.88 21.92
CA ASN A 200 -5.29 -8.22 22.11
C ASN A 200 -3.80 -8.17 22.44
N TRP A 201 -3.02 -7.33 21.74
CA TRP A 201 -1.61 -7.10 22.09
C TRP A 201 -1.44 -6.55 23.51
N LYS A 202 -2.24 -5.55 23.92
CA LYS A 202 -2.24 -5.05 25.31
C LYS A 202 -2.47 -6.15 26.34
N LYS A 203 -3.27 -7.17 26.02
CA LYS A 203 -3.50 -8.33 26.91
C LYS A 203 -2.31 -9.28 26.90
N ILE A 204 -1.65 -9.49 25.75
CA ILE A 204 -0.48 -10.37 25.61
C ILE A 204 0.68 -9.80 26.42
N LEU A 205 1.00 -8.51 26.26
CA LEU A 205 2.13 -7.84 26.93
C LEU A 205 1.97 -7.74 28.45
N LYS A 206 0.75 -7.86 28.97
CA LYS A 206 0.49 -7.89 30.42
C LYS A 206 0.66 -9.28 31.04
N LYS A 207 0.90 -10.32 30.26
CA LYS A 207 1.04 -11.68 30.80
C LYS A 207 2.42 -11.84 31.44
N PRO A 208 2.51 -12.27 32.71
CA PRO A 208 3.78 -12.36 33.43
C PRO A 208 4.70 -13.51 32.99
N HIS A 209 4.32 -14.27 31.97
CA HIS A 209 4.99 -15.52 31.54
C HIS A 209 5.42 -15.51 30.07
N ILE A 210 5.28 -14.36 29.40
CA ILE A 210 5.79 -14.07 28.05
C ILE A 210 6.60 -12.79 28.20
#